data_AF-A0A2E8JRK9-F1
#
_entry.id   AF-A0A2E8JRK9-F1
#
_cell.length_a   1.000
_cell.length_b   1.000
_cell.length_c   1.000
_cell.angle_alpha   90.00
_cell.angle_beta   90.00
_cell.angle_gamma   90.00
#
_symmetry.space_group_name_H-M   'P 1'
#
loop_
_entity.id
_entity.type
_entity.pdbx_description
1 polymer ?
#
loop_
_entity_poly.entity_id
_entity_poly.type
_entity_poly.pdbx_seq_one_letter_code
_entity_poly.pdbx_strand_id
1 'polypeptide(L)'
;METQVGDIAKLNDRFRGMCLNVYYTSGVRDGIIDLIELSRKIESFSKFTEDNDPYGEHDFGSLMFEGKKVFWKIDYYDKELKYWCDPLSPDCNRTLTVMLAEEY
;
A
#
# COMPACT_ATOMS: atom_id res chain seq x y z
N MET A 1 11.47 11.93 -15.55
CA MET A 1 11.86 11.18 -14.34
C MET A 1 11.04 11.65 -13.16
N GLU A 2 11.09 12.92 -12.73
CA GLU A 2 10.19 13.44 -11.67
C GLU A 2 8.69 13.39 -12.03
N THR A 3 8.35 13.60 -13.31
CA THR A 3 6.97 13.52 -13.79
C THR A 3 6.35 12.13 -13.69
N GLN A 4 7.15 11.06 -13.83
CA GLN A 4 6.64 9.69 -13.80
C GLN A 4 6.33 9.24 -12.37
N VAL A 5 7.25 9.49 -11.44
CA VAL A 5 7.07 9.17 -10.00
C VAL A 5 5.84 9.88 -9.44
N GLY A 6 5.71 11.19 -9.68
CA GLY A 6 4.56 11.96 -9.18
C GLY A 6 3.22 11.50 -9.75
N ASP A 7 3.18 10.94 -10.96
CA ASP A 7 1.96 10.37 -11.53
C ASP A 7 1.65 8.98 -10.95
N ILE A 8 2.66 8.17 -10.66
CA ILE A 8 2.50 6.90 -9.92
C ILE A 8 1.94 7.17 -8.52
N ALA A 9 2.51 8.15 -7.80
CA ALA A 9 2.06 8.56 -6.48
C ALA A 9 0.58 8.96 -6.45
N LYS A 10 0.12 9.77 -7.41
CA LYS A 10 -1.31 10.13 -7.54
C LYS A 10 -2.21 8.92 -7.76
N LEU A 11 -1.78 7.95 -8.57
CA LEU A 11 -2.55 6.74 -8.83
C LEU A 11 -2.60 5.85 -7.58
N ASN A 12 -1.50 5.75 -6.84
CA ASN A 12 -1.44 5.00 -5.59
C ASN A 12 -2.26 5.65 -4.49
N ASP A 13 -2.18 6.97 -4.31
CA ASP A 13 -3.01 7.74 -3.37
C ASP A 13 -4.49 7.52 -3.64
N ARG A 14 -4.90 7.60 -4.92
CA ARG A 14 -6.27 7.31 -5.33
C ARG A 14 -6.64 5.86 -5.00
N PHE A 15 -5.77 4.90 -5.28
CA PHE A 15 -6.04 3.49 -5.04
C PHE A 15 -6.21 3.17 -3.55
N ARG A 16 -5.41 3.77 -2.65
CA ARG A 16 -5.54 3.61 -1.20
C ARG A 16 -6.91 4.03 -0.68
N GLY A 17 -7.50 5.08 -1.25
CA GLY A 17 -8.86 5.54 -0.90
C GLY A 17 -10.00 4.74 -1.54
N MET A 18 -9.72 3.82 -2.47
CA MET A 18 -10.76 2.99 -3.09
C MET A 18 -11.07 1.72 -2.28
N CYS A 19 -10.17 1.29 -1.39
CA CYS A 19 -10.30 0.05 -0.62
C CYS A 19 -10.56 -1.20 -1.49
N LEU A 20 -10.02 -1.23 -2.71
CA LEU A 20 -10.11 -2.37 -3.64
C LEU A 20 -8.88 -3.26 -3.51
N ASN A 21 -9.06 -4.58 -3.69
CA ASN A 21 -7.98 -5.58 -3.67
C ASN A 21 -7.06 -5.45 -2.44
N VAL A 22 -7.67 -5.29 -1.26
CA VAL A 22 -6.95 -5.19 0.02
C VAL A 22 -6.82 -6.58 0.64
N TYR A 23 -5.58 -6.97 0.94
CA TYR A 23 -5.23 -8.25 1.54
C TYR A 23 -4.57 -8.02 2.90
N TYR A 24 -5.16 -8.60 3.94
CA TYR A 24 -4.58 -8.66 5.27
C TYR A 24 -3.92 -10.01 5.49
N THR A 25 -2.67 -10.02 5.97
CA THR A 25 -2.00 -11.24 6.43
C THR A 25 -2.68 -11.80 7.68
N SER A 26 -2.35 -13.05 8.05
CA SER A 26 -2.83 -13.65 9.29
C SER A 26 -2.43 -12.83 10.52
N GLY A 27 -1.19 -12.31 10.58
CA GLY A 27 -0.73 -11.52 11.70
C GLY A 27 -1.59 -10.27 11.95
N VAL A 28 -2.03 -9.60 10.88
CA VAL A 28 -2.94 -8.46 10.98
C VAL A 28 -4.36 -8.90 11.36
N ARG A 29 -4.89 -9.96 10.72
CA ARG A 29 -6.25 -10.46 11.01
C ARG A 29 -6.43 -10.94 12.46
N ASP A 30 -5.41 -11.59 13.00
CA ASP A 30 -5.44 -12.14 14.36
C ASP A 30 -4.98 -11.11 15.40
N GLY A 31 -4.21 -10.12 14.96
CA GLY A 31 -3.47 -9.21 15.81
C GLY A 31 -3.99 -7.79 15.91
N ILE A 32 -4.89 -7.37 15.02
CA ILE A 32 -5.51 -6.05 14.98
C ILE A 32 -7.02 -6.20 15.12
N ILE A 33 -7.61 -5.45 16.04
CA ILE A 33 -9.04 -5.48 16.35
C ILE A 33 -9.81 -4.60 15.37
N ASP A 34 -9.38 -3.36 15.15
CA ASP A 34 -10.10 -2.40 14.29
C ASP A 34 -9.48 -2.29 12.88
N LEU A 35 -9.78 -3.27 12.03
CA LEU A 35 -9.35 -3.27 10.63
C LEU A 35 -9.95 -2.11 9.80
N ILE A 36 -11.10 -1.58 10.22
CA ILE A 36 -11.76 -0.47 9.53
C ILE A 36 -10.97 0.81 9.77
N GLU A 37 -10.62 1.10 11.03
CA GLU A 37 -9.80 2.25 11.36
C GLU A 37 -8.38 2.11 10.82
N LEU A 38 -7.80 0.89 10.81
CA LEU A 38 -6.53 0.64 10.13
C LEU A 38 -6.60 1.02 8.64
N SER A 39 -7.66 0.60 7.94
CA SER A 39 -7.88 0.96 6.53
C SER A 39 -7.94 2.48 6.34
N ARG A 40 -8.66 3.21 7.19
CA ARG A 40 -8.77 4.68 7.14
C ARG A 40 -7.43 5.37 7.39
N LYS A 41 -6.60 4.82 8.29
CA LYS A 41 -5.23 5.33 8.51
C LYS A 41 -4.36 5.15 7.28
N ILE A 42 -4.51 4.03 6.55
CA ILE A 42 -3.78 3.77 5.31
C ILE A 42 -4.27 4.70 4.18
N GLU A 43 -5.58 4.88 4.05
CA GLU A 43 -6.19 5.83 3.09
C GLU A 43 -5.68 7.26 3.29
N SER A 44 -5.63 7.73 4.55
CA SER A 44 -5.19 9.09 4.89
C SER A 44 -3.68 9.23 5.13
N PHE A 45 -2.90 8.16 4.91
CA PHE A 45 -1.47 8.17 5.19
C PHE A 45 -0.74 9.16 4.28
N SER A 46 0.03 10.06 4.90
CA SER A 46 0.77 11.14 4.25
C SER A 46 2.17 11.35 4.84
N LYS A 47 2.61 10.44 5.74
CA LYS A 47 3.90 10.51 6.42
C LYS A 47 4.97 9.74 5.63
N PHE A 48 5.14 10.12 4.38
CA PHE A 48 6.18 9.59 3.50
C PHE A 48 7.53 10.20 3.87
N THR A 49 8.54 9.34 3.96
CA THR A 49 9.92 9.64 4.38
C THR A 49 10.86 8.78 3.55
N GLU A 50 12.14 9.14 3.45
CA GLU A 50 13.13 8.33 2.73
C GLU A 50 13.21 6.88 3.25
N ASP A 51 12.89 6.64 4.52
CA ASP A 51 12.90 5.29 5.13
C ASP A 51 11.74 4.38 4.66
N ASN A 52 10.61 4.96 4.27
CA ASN A 52 9.40 4.20 3.92
C ASN A 52 8.90 4.47 2.49
N ASP A 53 9.47 5.43 1.78
CA ASP A 53 9.13 5.75 0.39
C ASP A 53 10.35 6.36 -0.31
N PRO A 54 11.45 5.60 -0.47
CA PRO A 54 12.70 6.10 -1.04
C PRO A 54 12.56 6.56 -2.50
N TYR A 55 11.54 6.07 -3.20
CA TYR A 55 11.29 6.39 -4.61
C TYR A 55 10.20 7.45 -4.80
N GLY A 56 9.47 7.83 -3.75
CA GLY A 56 8.41 8.84 -3.83
C GLY A 56 7.16 8.36 -4.55
N GLU A 57 6.99 7.04 -4.72
CA GLU A 57 5.87 6.46 -5.46
C GLU A 57 4.64 6.29 -4.57
N HIS A 58 4.74 6.49 -3.25
CA HIS A 58 3.65 6.27 -2.29
C HIS A 58 3.09 4.83 -2.34
N ASP A 59 3.93 3.86 -2.72
CA ASP A 59 3.58 2.45 -2.84
C ASP A 59 3.89 1.64 -1.57
N PHE A 60 4.63 2.21 -0.61
CA PHE A 60 4.93 1.60 0.68
C PHE A 60 4.71 2.58 1.83
N GLY A 61 4.31 2.07 2.98
CA GLY A 61 4.28 2.87 4.20
C GLY A 61 4.28 2.03 5.46
N SER A 62 4.61 2.71 6.56
CA SER A 62 4.64 2.09 7.89
C SER A 62 3.97 2.99 8.93
N LEU A 63 3.22 2.38 9.84
CA LEU A 63 2.61 3.08 10.97
C LEU A 63 2.56 2.21 12.22
N MET A 64 2.45 2.87 13.37
CA MET A 64 2.07 2.21 14.62
C MET A 64 0.55 2.20 14.74
N PHE A 65 -0.03 1.02 14.95
CA PHE A 65 -1.47 0.84 15.14
C PHE A 65 -1.70 -0.26 16.19
N GLU A 66 -2.54 0.01 17.20
CA GLU A 66 -2.81 -0.92 18.32
C GLU A 66 -1.54 -1.50 18.98
N GLY A 67 -0.48 -0.67 19.10
CA GLY A 67 0.79 -1.09 19.69
C GLY A 67 1.66 -1.97 18.78
N LYS A 68 1.22 -2.28 17.57
CA LYS A 68 1.97 -3.04 16.57
C LYS A 68 2.49 -2.14 15.46
N LYS A 69 3.67 -2.48 14.94
CA LYS A 69 4.20 -1.84 13.72
C LYS A 69 3.58 -2.56 12.53
N VAL A 70 2.83 -1.82 11.72
CA VAL A 70 2.13 -2.32 10.54
C VAL A 70 2.80 -1.74 9.30
N PHE A 71 3.06 -2.60 8.32
CA PHE A 71 3.45 -2.22 6.97
C PHE A 71 2.27 -2.38 6.03
N TRP A 72 2.22 -1.52 5.03
CA TRP A 72 1.37 -1.69 3.88
C TRP A 72 2.19 -1.44 2.61
N LYS A 73 1.84 -2.15 1.55
CA LYS A 73 2.44 -1.94 0.23
C LYS A 73 1.43 -2.11 -0.89
N ILE A 74 1.72 -1.49 -2.03
CA ILE A 74 1.01 -1.64 -3.29
C ILE A 74 1.92 -2.41 -4.24
N ASP A 75 1.43 -3.53 -4.73
CA ASP A 75 2.10 -4.30 -5.78
C ASP A 75 1.35 -4.13 -7.12
N TYR A 76 2.10 -4.23 -8.21
CA TYR A 76 1.63 -4.00 -9.58
C TYR A 76 1.61 -5.31 -10.35
N TYR A 77 0.45 -5.68 -10.89
CA TYR A 77 0.31 -6.91 -11.67
C TYR A 77 -0.47 -6.76 -12.97
N ASP A 78 -0.14 -7.58 -13.95
CA ASP A 78 -0.93 -7.76 -15.16
C ASP A 78 -2.37 -8.23 -14.87
N LYS A 79 -3.17 -8.37 -15.94
CA LYS A 79 -4.58 -8.77 -15.85
C LYS A 79 -4.79 -10.15 -15.19
N GLU A 80 -3.77 -11.00 -15.23
CA GLU A 80 -3.80 -12.35 -14.65
C GLU A 80 -3.25 -12.41 -13.22
N LEU A 81 -2.86 -11.26 -12.64
CA LEU A 81 -2.22 -11.15 -11.32
C LEU A 81 -0.95 -11.99 -11.18
N LYS A 82 -0.18 -12.15 -12.26
CA LYS A 82 0.95 -13.10 -12.34
C LYS A 82 2.30 -12.44 -12.48
N TYR A 83 2.38 -11.40 -13.29
CA TYR A 83 3.64 -10.72 -13.60
C TYR A 83 3.53 -9.23 -13.31
N TRP A 84 4.68 -8.59 -13.10
CA TRP A 84 4.75 -7.14 -12.93
C TRP A 84 4.21 -6.39 -14.16
N CYS A 85 3.52 -5.27 -13.94
CA CYS A 85 3.11 -4.33 -14.97
C CYS A 85 3.65 -2.93 -14.70
N ASP A 86 3.81 -2.15 -15.77
CA ASP A 86 4.08 -0.72 -15.66
C ASP A 86 2.95 -0.03 -14.87
N PRO A 87 3.23 0.63 -13.72
CA PRO A 87 2.24 1.31 -12.90
C PRO A 87 1.45 2.38 -13.65
N LEU A 88 2.02 2.98 -14.71
CA LEU A 88 1.33 3.95 -15.55
C LEU A 88 0.50 3.32 -16.67
N SER A 89 0.60 2.01 -16.88
CA SER A 89 -0.23 1.32 -17.86
C SER A 89 -1.70 1.30 -17.40
N PRO A 90 -2.66 1.62 -18.29
CA PRO A 90 -4.09 1.60 -17.95
C PRO A 90 -4.61 0.20 -17.62
N ASP A 91 -3.87 -0.83 -18.02
CA ASP A 91 -4.21 -2.24 -17.82
C ASP A 91 -3.56 -2.85 -16.56
N CYS A 92 -2.84 -2.04 -15.79
CA CYS A 92 -2.10 -2.48 -14.61
C CYS A 92 -3.02 -2.57 -13.38
N ASN A 93 -3.08 -3.76 -12.78
CA ASN A 93 -3.79 -3.98 -11.52
C ASN A 93 -2.92 -3.59 -10.34
N ARG A 94 -3.53 -2.98 -9.33
CA ARG A 94 -2.93 -2.71 -8.03
C ARG A 94 -3.55 -3.63 -6.98
N THR A 95 -2.72 -4.09 -6.06
CA THR A 95 -3.15 -4.82 -4.87
C THR A 95 -2.54 -4.17 -3.64
N LEU A 96 -3.33 -3.97 -2.58
CA LEU A 96 -2.83 -3.42 -1.32
C LEU A 96 -2.66 -4.55 -0.31
N THR A 97 -1.43 -4.81 0.10
CA THR A 97 -1.14 -5.81 1.14
C THR A 97 -0.84 -5.10 2.45
N VAL A 98 -1.52 -5.49 3.53
CA VAL A 98 -1.31 -5.00 4.89
C VAL A 98 -0.80 -6.14 5.75
N MET A 99 0.33 -5.94 6.41
CA MET A 99 1.05 -6.94 7.19
C MET A 99 1.67 -6.34 8.45
N LEU A 100 1.95 -7.16 9.46
CA LEU A 100 2.80 -6.74 10.56
C LEU A 100 4.24 -6.61 10.07
N ALA A 101 5.00 -5.68 10.65
CA ALA A 101 6.39 -5.46 10.28
C ALA A 101 7.30 -6.68 10.51
N GLU A 102 6.88 -7.63 11.37
CA GLU A 102 7.58 -8.90 11.60
C GLU A 102 7.32 -9.97 10.52
N GLU A 103 6.34 -9.73 9.64
CA GLU A 103 6.00 -10.60 8.51
C GLU A 103 6.73 -10.18 7.20
N TYR A 104 7.51 -9.09 7.26
CA TYR A 104 8.27 -8.50 6.15
C TYR A 104 9.77 -8.68 6.36
#